data_AF-A0A7X4LNP0-F1
#
_entry.id   AF-A0A7X4LNP0-F1
#
_cell.length_a   1.000
_cell.length_b   1.000
_cell.length_c   1.000
_cell.angle_alpha   90.00
_cell.angle_beta   90.00
_cell.angle_gamma   90.00
#
_symmetry.space_group_name_H-M   'P 1'
#
loop_
_entity.id
_entity.type
_entity.pdbx_description
1 polymer ?
#
loop_
_entity_poly.entity_id
_entity_poly.type
_entity_poly.pdbx_seq_one_letter_code
_entity_poly.pdbx_strand_id
1 'polypeptide(L)'
;MTSLEALKVQPAFTGQIKTTAQSIISAFYLGYVGTPVAHSSEDNVEFVTYTQALTYQLTKPYTPIPSYSRWQTGYWEHVPNTPSFS
;
A
#
# COMPACT_ATOMS: atom_id res chain seq x y z
N MET A 1 23.72 7.23 -5.78
CA MET A 1 22.47 6.94 -5.05
C MET A 1 21.46 8.02 -5.40
N THR A 2 20.43 7.70 -6.18
CA THR A 2 19.32 8.61 -6.49
C THR A 2 18.42 8.69 -5.26
N SER A 3 18.39 9.84 -4.58
CA SER A 3 17.55 10.04 -3.38
C SER A 3 16.13 10.44 -3.77
N LEU A 4 15.14 10.09 -2.93
CA LEU A 4 13.74 10.51 -3.09
C LEU A 4 13.62 12.04 -3.24
N GLU A 5 14.43 12.78 -2.49
CA GLU A 5 14.46 14.23 -2.53
C GLU A 5 14.88 14.77 -3.90
N ALA A 6 15.84 14.12 -4.57
CA ALA A 6 16.22 14.46 -5.94
C ALA A 6 15.09 14.20 -6.95
N LEU A 7 14.25 13.20 -6.70
CA LEU A 7 13.11 12.87 -7.57
C LEU A 7 11.97 13.89 -7.44
N LYS A 8 11.74 14.43 -6.25
CA LYS A 8 10.68 15.43 -5.99
C LYS A 8 10.91 16.74 -6.75
N VAL A 9 12.18 17.12 -6.94
CA VAL A 9 12.57 18.39 -7.58
C VAL A 9 12.91 18.21 -9.07
N GLN A 10 12.90 16.98 -9.58
CA GLN A 10 13.22 16.69 -10.97
C GLN A 10 12.10 17.20 -11.89
N PRO A 11 12.34 18.19 -12.78
CA PRO A 11 11.28 18.75 -13.63
C PRO A 11 10.62 17.72 -14.56
N ALA A 12 11.35 16.68 -14.94
CA ALA A 12 10.83 15.56 -15.73
C ALA A 12 9.81 14.68 -14.97
N PHE A 13 9.78 14.73 -13.63
CA PHE A 13 8.83 13.96 -12.81
C PHE A 13 7.58 14.80 -12.49
N THR A 14 6.92 15.31 -13.52
CA THR A 14 5.73 16.15 -13.42
C THR A 14 4.63 15.66 -14.37
N GLY A 15 3.41 16.19 -14.21
CA GLY A 15 2.27 15.89 -15.07
C GLY A 15 1.97 14.38 -15.18
N GLN A 16 1.78 13.91 -16.42
CA GLN A 16 1.39 12.53 -16.71
C GLN A 16 2.39 11.49 -16.22
N ILE A 17 3.70 11.78 -16.26
CA ILE A 17 4.73 10.82 -15.82
C ILE A 17 4.56 10.54 -14.31
N LYS A 18 4.37 11.60 -13.53
CA LYS A 18 4.13 11.47 -12.09
C LYS A 18 2.83 10.71 -11.82
N THR A 19 1.75 11.07 -12.51
CA THR A 19 0.45 10.38 -12.35
C THR A 19 0.55 8.90 -12.68
N THR A 20 1.19 8.53 -13.79
CA THR A 20 1.40 7.13 -14.17
C THR A 20 2.24 6.38 -13.15
N ALA A 21 3.35 6.98 -12.69
CA ALA A 21 4.18 6.38 -11.65
C ALA A 21 3.39 6.15 -10.36
N GLN A 22 2.56 7.11 -9.94
CA GLN A 22 1.68 6.97 -8.78
C GLN A 22 0.66 5.86 -8.97
N SER A 23 0.00 5.77 -10.12
CA SER A 23 -0.96 4.69 -10.41
C SER A 23 -0.31 3.30 -10.34
N ILE A 24 0.90 3.15 -10.87
CA ILE A 24 1.64 1.88 -10.79
C ILE A 24 1.95 1.54 -9.33
N ILE A 25 2.49 2.49 -8.56
CA ILE A 25 2.81 2.29 -7.15
C ILE A 25 1.56 1.94 -6.34
N SER A 26 0.46 2.66 -6.57
CA SER A 26 -0.83 2.40 -5.93
C SER A 26 -1.32 0.98 -6.20
N ALA A 27 -1.22 0.49 -7.44
CA ALA A 27 -1.61 -0.88 -7.78
C ALA A 27 -0.83 -1.93 -6.98
N PHE A 28 0.49 -1.76 -6.87
CA PHE A 28 1.33 -2.67 -6.07
C PHE A 28 1.02 -2.61 -4.57
N TYR A 29 0.75 -1.41 -4.05
CA TYR A 29 0.48 -1.22 -2.64
C TYR A 29 -0.90 -1.73 -2.24
N LEU A 30 -1.91 -1.47 -3.05
CA LEU A 30 -3.32 -1.73 -2.72
C LEU A 30 -3.81 -3.08 -3.23
N GLY A 31 -3.17 -3.64 -4.26
CA GLY A 31 -3.57 -4.93 -4.83
C GLY A 31 -4.81 -4.85 -5.74
N TYR A 32 -5.20 -3.65 -6.16
CA TYR A 32 -6.24 -3.42 -7.16
C TYR A 32 -5.86 -2.23 -8.05
N VAL A 33 -6.47 -2.14 -9.23
CA VAL A 33 -6.41 -0.97 -10.12
C VAL A 33 -7.80 -0.36 -10.28
N GLY A 34 -7.88 0.87 -10.76
CA GLY A 34 -9.15 1.61 -10.89
C GLY A 34 -9.47 2.48 -9.67
N THR A 35 -10.67 3.05 -9.64
CA THR A 35 -11.12 3.95 -8.55
C THR A 35 -12.35 3.37 -7.88
N PRO A 36 -12.24 2.88 -6.63
CA PRO A 36 -13.40 2.40 -5.91
C PRO A 36 -14.32 3.58 -5.61
N VAL A 37 -15.56 3.50 -6.09
CA VAL A 37 -16.61 4.48 -5.78
C VAL A 37 -17.55 3.83 -4.78
N ALA A 38 -17.53 4.32 -3.54
CA ALA A 38 -18.43 3.84 -2.50
C ALA A 38 -19.90 3.98 -2.97
N HIS A 39 -20.71 2.95 -2.73
CA HIS A 39 -22.13 2.91 -3.09
C HIS A 39 -22.44 2.98 -4.59
N SER A 40 -21.47 2.68 -5.47
CA SER A 40 -21.73 2.50 -6.89
C SER A 40 -22.02 1.04 -7.22
N SER A 41 -22.97 0.78 -8.13
CA SER A 41 -23.24 -0.55 -8.71
C SER A 41 -22.29 -0.88 -9.86
N GLU A 42 -21.67 0.16 -10.45
CA GLU A 42 -20.67 0.05 -11.50
C GLU A 42 -19.35 0.60 -10.95
N ASP A 43 -18.30 -0.22 -10.98
CA ASP A 43 -16.95 0.27 -10.77
C ASP A 43 -16.05 -0.16 -11.93
N ASN A 44 -14.94 0.56 -12.08
CA ASN A 44 -13.85 0.18 -12.97
C ASN A 44 -12.71 -0.44 -12.16
N VAL A 45 -13.03 -1.04 -11.01
CA VAL A 45 -12.02 -1.61 -10.13
C VAL A 45 -11.72 -3.03 -10.57
N GLU A 46 -10.46 -3.29 -10.84
CA GLU A 46 -10.00 -4.65 -11.11
C GLU A 46 -9.16 -5.12 -9.93
N PHE A 47 -9.63 -6.20 -9.31
CA PHE A 47 -8.88 -6.89 -8.27
C PHE A 47 -7.67 -7.59 -8.88
N VAL A 48 -6.49 -7.38 -8.29
CA VAL A 48 -5.24 -8.03 -8.72
C VAL A 48 -4.81 -9.08 -7.70
N THR A 49 -4.67 -8.69 -6.43
CA THR A 49 -4.25 -9.57 -5.34
C THR A 49 -4.58 -8.97 -3.98
N TYR A 50 -4.81 -9.81 -2.98
CA TYR A 50 -5.05 -9.36 -1.61
C TYR A 50 -3.84 -9.62 -0.71
N THR A 51 -3.42 -10.89 -0.62
CA THR A 51 -2.36 -11.31 0.33
C THR A 51 -0.96 -10.86 -0.10
N GLN A 52 -0.77 -10.48 -1.35
CA GLN A 52 0.52 -10.01 -1.88
C GLN A 52 0.61 -8.49 -2.00
N ALA A 53 -0.45 -7.75 -1.63
CA ALA A 53 -0.43 -6.30 -1.62
C ALA A 53 0.70 -5.78 -0.69
N LEU A 54 1.55 -4.88 -1.20
CA LEU A 54 2.75 -4.44 -0.47
C LEU A 54 2.43 -3.71 0.83
N THR A 55 1.22 -3.13 0.95
CA THR A 55 0.76 -2.49 2.20
C THR A 55 0.89 -3.43 3.39
N TYR A 56 0.52 -4.70 3.23
CA TYR A 56 0.62 -5.68 4.31
C TYR A 56 2.05 -6.11 4.62
N GLN A 57 2.99 -5.94 3.70
CA GLN A 57 4.40 -6.22 3.99
C GLN A 57 5.00 -5.19 4.95
N LEU A 58 4.63 -3.92 4.80
CA LEU A 58 5.11 -2.83 5.66
C LEU A 58 4.62 -2.97 7.10
N THR A 59 3.40 -3.46 7.28
CA THR A 59 2.78 -3.57 8.60
C THR A 59 2.83 -5.00 9.16
N LYS A 60 3.46 -5.94 8.44
CA LYS A 60 3.55 -7.36 8.82
C LYS A 60 4.01 -7.60 10.28
N PRO A 61 4.96 -6.83 10.85
CA PRO A 61 5.36 -7.00 12.25
C PRO A 61 4.31 -6.54 13.28
N TYR A 62 3.31 -5.77 12.85
CA TYR A 62 2.36 -5.03 13.73
C TYR A 62 0.91 -5.40 13.52
N THR A 63 0.54 -5.82 12.31
CA THR A 63 -0.82 -6.19 11.95
C THR A 63 -0.82 -7.38 11.01
N PRO A 64 -1.61 -8.43 11.28
CA PRO A 64 -1.81 -9.50 10.32
C PRO A 64 -2.67 -9.05 9.13
N ILE A 65 -2.59 -9.80 8.03
CA ILE A 65 -3.54 -9.65 6.92
C ILE A 65 -4.93 -10.08 7.44
N PRO A 66 -5.97 -9.22 7.30
CA PRO A 66 -7.32 -9.58 7.74
C PRO A 66 -7.80 -10.90 7.09
N SER A 67 -8.50 -11.72 7.85
CA SER A 67 -8.92 -13.10 7.50
C SER A 67 -7.80 -14.15 7.42
N TYR A 68 -6.53 -13.75 7.55
CA TYR A 68 -5.36 -14.65 7.55
C TYR A 68 -4.46 -14.43 8.77
N SER A 69 -5.05 -14.20 9.95
CA SER A 69 -4.27 -14.05 11.18
C SER A 69 -3.47 -15.31 11.46
N ARG A 70 -2.14 -15.19 11.38
CA ARG A 70 -1.18 -16.20 11.84
C ARG A 70 -0.77 -15.96 13.29
N TRP A 71 -1.33 -14.93 13.91
CA TRP A 71 -0.98 -14.51 15.25
C TRP A 71 -1.87 -15.20 16.27
N GLN A 72 -1.37 -15.38 17.49
CA GLN A 72 -2.10 -16.01 18.56
C GLN A 72 -3.40 -15.26 18.87
N THR A 73 -4.37 -15.94 19.46
CA THR A 73 -5.61 -15.33 19.97
C THR A 73 -5.27 -14.17 20.91
N GLY A 74 -5.99 -13.04 20.79
CA GLY A 74 -5.76 -11.87 21.66
C GLY A 74 -4.60 -10.96 21.24
N TYR A 75 -4.02 -11.13 20.05
CA TYR A 75 -2.90 -10.30 19.59
C TYR A 75 -3.18 -8.79 19.63
N TRP A 76 -4.45 -8.39 19.51
CA TRP A 76 -4.91 -7.00 19.52
C TRP A 76 -4.92 -6.37 20.92
N GLU A 77 -4.73 -7.15 21.98
CA GLU A 77 -4.73 -6.67 23.36
C GLU A 77 -3.49 -5.82 23.69
N HIS A 78 -2.40 -6.01 22.93
CA HIS A 78 -1.13 -5.37 23.20
C HIS A 78 -0.75 -4.41 22.06
N VAL A 79 -0.35 -3.19 22.40
CA VAL A 79 0.18 -2.24 21.41
C VAL A 79 1.52 -2.77 20.91
N PRO A 80 1.71 -2.90 19.58
CA PRO A 80 2.98 -3.34 19.05
C PRO A 80 4.10 -2.34 19.38
N ASN A 81 5.25 -2.83 19.84
CA ASN A 81 6.42 -1.97 20.08
C ASN A 81 6.91 -1.35 18.76
N THR A 82 6.96 -0.02 18.68
CA THR A 82 7.51 0.71 17.54
C THR A 82 8.97 0.31 17.33
N PRO A 83 9.41 -0.03 16.11
CA PRO A 83 10.81 -0.36 15.88
C PRO A 83 11.64 0.92 15.99
N SER A 84 12.80 0.85 16.64
CA SER A 84 13.79 1.92 16.57
C SER A 84 14.40 1.91 15.17
N PHE A 85 14.08 2.89 14.33
CA PHE A 85 14.79 3.10 13.07
C PHE A 85 16.16 3.71 13.41
N SER A 86 17.20 2.88 13.45
CA SER A 86 18.61 3.27 13.56
C SER A 86 19.21 3.54 12.19
#